data_AF-A0A6G4ZZS8-F1
#
_entry.id   AF-A0A6G4ZZS8-F1
#
_cell.length_a   1.000
_cell.length_b   1.000
_cell.length_c   1.000
_cell.angle_alpha   90.00
_cell.angle_beta   90.00
_cell.angle_gamma   90.00
#
_symmetry.space_group_name_H-M   'P 1'
#
loop_
_entity.id
_entity.type
_entity.pdbx_description
1 polymer ?
#
loop_
_entity_poly.entity_id
_entity_poly.type
_entity_poly.pdbx_seq_one_letter_code
_entity_poly.pdbx_strand_id
1 'polypeptide(L)'
;QGLCSQGEFDIISLPLDSRLPFVVKRTQYGAATGRGLFFEIQYAPCIRDENSLLNTIANCQTLTHAGKGKGVIITSGAWMPQELRGPKDAANLGFLFGLSECTTQEAVFGNCKGVIKHAETRRKVDRAIIFSKTEAELPEKDKWLVDACKAPGVEEVASKPAGSGDSQKGEGPPPKKKKRRETVEH
;
A
#
# COMPACT_ATOMS: atom_id res chain seq x y z
N GLN A 1 21.47 11.44 -2.56
CA GLN A 1 21.10 10.88 -3.89
C GLN A 1 21.14 9.35 -3.89
N GLY A 2 22.22 8.69 -3.43
CA GLY A 2 22.29 7.22 -3.40
C GLY A 2 21.15 6.52 -2.63
N LEU A 3 20.59 7.17 -1.61
CA LEU A 3 19.52 6.62 -0.77
C LEU A 3 18.28 6.19 -1.59
N CYS A 4 17.79 7.05 -2.50
CA CYS A 4 16.61 6.77 -3.32
C CYS A 4 16.82 5.57 -4.27
N SER A 5 18.05 5.36 -4.75
CA SER A 5 18.38 4.31 -5.72
C SER A 5 18.78 2.98 -5.07
N GLN A 6 19.44 3.00 -3.92
CA GLN A 6 20.09 1.81 -3.36
C GLN A 6 19.63 1.43 -1.94
N GLY A 7 19.13 2.38 -1.14
CA GLY A 7 18.90 2.06 0.27
C GLY A 7 17.66 1.20 0.50
N GLU A 8 17.68 0.42 1.58
CA GLU A 8 16.65 -0.55 1.94
C GLU A 8 15.74 -0.01 3.06
N PHE A 9 14.76 0.80 2.68
CA PHE A 9 13.75 1.38 3.57
C PHE A 9 12.45 1.53 2.79
N ASP A 10 11.32 1.76 3.46
CA ASP A 10 9.99 1.79 2.83
C ASP A 10 9.42 3.21 2.68
N ILE A 11 9.71 4.07 3.65
CA ILE A 11 9.20 5.44 3.75
C ILE A 11 10.37 6.43 3.72
N ILE A 12 10.20 7.53 2.99
CA ILE A 12 11.08 8.70 3.00
C ILE A 12 10.37 9.85 3.72
N SER A 13 10.83 10.15 4.92
CA SER A 13 10.35 11.29 5.71
C SER A 13 11.29 12.48 5.49
N LEU A 14 10.71 13.62 5.10
CA LEU A 14 11.46 14.87 4.93
C LEU A 14 10.98 15.88 5.98
N PRO A 15 11.88 16.74 6.51
CA PRO A 15 11.48 17.86 7.37
C PRO A 15 10.85 18.96 6.52
N LEU A 16 9.55 18.83 6.24
CA LEU A 16 8.80 19.75 5.37
C LEU A 16 8.37 21.04 6.09
N ASP A 17 8.45 21.06 7.42
CA ASP A 17 8.13 22.18 8.31
C ASP A 17 9.14 23.34 8.23
N SER A 18 10.33 23.09 7.73
CA SER A 18 11.40 24.06 7.56
C SER A 18 11.90 24.13 6.12
N ARG A 19 12.73 25.13 5.81
CA ARG A 19 13.31 25.26 4.47
C ARG A 19 14.24 24.08 4.18
N LEU A 20 13.88 23.26 3.20
CA LEU A 20 14.72 22.14 2.79
C LEU A 20 16.07 22.64 2.24
N PRO A 21 17.21 22.04 2.63
CA PRO A 21 18.53 22.43 2.14
C PRO A 21 18.78 21.95 0.70
N PHE A 22 17.82 21.28 0.07
CA PHE A 22 17.91 20.76 -1.29
C PHE A 22 16.54 20.77 -1.96
N VAL A 23 16.55 20.72 -3.30
CA VAL A 23 15.34 20.55 -4.12
C VAL A 23 15.15 19.06 -4.44
N VAL A 24 13.92 18.59 -4.29
CA VAL A 24 13.56 17.22 -4.66
C VAL A 24 13.48 17.09 -6.19
N LYS A 25 14.51 16.49 -6.78
CA LYS A 25 14.57 16.27 -8.24
C LYS A 25 13.60 15.17 -8.65
N ARG A 26 12.85 15.40 -9.73
CA ARG A 26 11.92 14.42 -10.31
C ARG A 26 12.57 13.07 -10.66
N THR A 27 13.83 13.07 -11.08
CA THR A 27 14.59 11.83 -11.35
C THR A 27 14.78 10.98 -10.10
N GLN A 28 15.09 11.62 -8.97
CA GLN A 28 15.29 10.95 -7.68
C GLN A 28 13.95 10.48 -7.09
N TYR A 29 12.92 11.30 -7.24
CA TYR A 29 11.55 10.94 -6.85
C TYR A 29 11.06 9.71 -7.64
N GLY A 30 11.25 9.73 -8.97
CA GLY A 30 10.89 8.62 -9.85
C GLY A 30 11.66 7.35 -9.53
N ALA A 31 12.96 7.46 -9.23
CA ALA A 31 13.77 6.31 -8.80
C ALA A 31 13.26 5.71 -7.48
N ALA A 32 12.89 6.54 -6.51
CA ALA A 32 12.33 6.07 -5.24
C ALA A 32 10.97 5.37 -5.44
N THR A 33 10.03 6.04 -6.11
CA THR A 33 8.68 5.48 -6.36
C THR A 33 8.70 4.23 -7.25
N GLY A 34 9.61 4.16 -8.23
CA GLY A 34 9.79 2.96 -9.07
C GLY A 34 10.26 1.73 -8.29
N ARG A 35 10.86 1.92 -7.12
CA ARG A 35 11.24 0.85 -6.18
C ARG A 35 10.15 0.51 -5.17
N GLY A 36 8.97 1.15 -5.25
CA GLY A 36 7.88 0.95 -4.28
C GLY A 36 8.04 1.76 -2.99
N LEU A 37 8.89 2.80 -2.99
CA LEU A 37 9.06 3.70 -1.84
C LEU A 37 7.99 4.79 -1.83
N PHE A 38 7.62 5.22 -0.62
CA PHE A 38 6.62 6.25 -0.41
C PHE A 38 7.23 7.46 0.33
N PHE A 39 6.80 8.66 -0.03
CA PHE A 39 7.18 9.90 0.64
C PHE A 39 6.13 10.26 1.69
N GLU A 40 6.58 10.56 2.91
CA GLU A 40 5.73 10.97 4.01
C GLU A 40 5.49 12.48 4.01
N ILE A 41 4.22 12.87 4.21
CA ILE A 41 3.81 14.24 4.53
C ILE A 41 3.14 14.23 5.90
N GLN A 42 3.75 14.94 6.85
CA GLN A 42 3.21 15.12 8.19
C GLN A 42 2.36 16.39 8.24
N TYR A 43 1.10 16.29 8.70
CA TYR A 43 0.20 17.44 8.73
C TYR A 43 0.22 18.22 10.06
N ALA A 44 0.66 17.63 11.17
CA ALA A 44 0.67 18.32 12.47
C ALA A 44 1.46 19.64 12.48
N PRO A 45 2.59 19.80 11.76
CA PRO A 45 3.26 21.11 11.66
C PRO A 45 2.35 22.23 11.14
N CYS A 46 1.38 21.92 10.28
CA CYS A 46 0.39 22.90 9.81
C CYS A 46 -0.58 23.38 10.90
N ILE A 47 -0.71 22.65 12.01
CA ILE A 47 -1.63 23.00 13.10
C ILE A 47 -0.94 23.85 14.16
N ARG A 48 0.38 23.69 14.34
CA ARG A 48 1.14 24.26 15.45
C ARG A 48 1.44 25.74 15.29
N ASP A 49 1.98 26.13 14.13
CA ASP A 49 2.41 27.50 13.88
C ASP A 49 2.27 27.89 12.40
N GLU A 50 2.08 29.18 12.16
CA GLU A 50 1.82 29.72 10.82
C GLU A 50 3.04 29.59 9.90
N ASN A 51 4.26 29.72 10.43
CA ASN A 51 5.47 29.62 9.62
C ASN A 51 5.69 28.19 9.12
N SER A 52 5.54 27.19 10.00
CA SER A 52 5.58 25.77 9.65
C SER A 52 4.45 25.41 8.70
N LEU A 53 3.25 25.98 8.85
CA LEU A 53 2.15 25.81 7.89
C LEU A 53 2.57 26.27 6.49
N LEU A 54 3.11 27.48 6.36
CA LEU A 54 3.50 28.04 5.06
C LEU A 54 4.64 27.24 4.43
N ASN A 55 5.65 26.89 5.21
CA ASN A 55 6.77 26.06 4.77
C ASN A 55 6.31 24.66 4.34
N THR A 56 5.47 24.01 5.16
CA THR A 56 4.96 22.67 4.87
C THR A 56 4.16 22.68 3.58
N ILE A 57 3.22 23.62 3.41
CA ILE A 57 2.43 23.70 2.18
C ILE A 57 3.33 23.92 0.96
N ALA A 58 4.27 24.87 1.01
CA ALA A 58 5.16 25.17 -0.11
C ALA A 58 6.09 23.99 -0.48
N ASN A 59 6.69 23.34 0.53
CA ASN A 59 7.56 22.19 0.34
C ASN A 59 6.77 20.97 -0.16
N CYS A 60 5.58 20.72 0.38
CA CYS A 60 4.67 19.67 -0.06
C CYS A 60 4.28 19.86 -1.53
N GLN A 61 3.90 21.08 -1.95
CA GLN A 61 3.56 21.36 -3.34
C GLN A 61 4.75 21.11 -4.29
N THR A 62 5.96 21.46 -3.86
CA THR A 62 7.18 21.17 -4.61
C THR A 62 7.42 19.66 -4.74
N LEU A 63 7.20 18.92 -3.65
CA LEU A 63 7.33 17.45 -3.60
C LEU A 63 6.28 16.75 -4.47
N THR A 64 5.00 17.12 -4.33
CA THR A 64 3.90 16.54 -5.09
C THR A 64 4.01 16.88 -6.57
N HIS A 65 4.51 18.07 -6.92
CA HIS A 65 4.82 18.42 -8.30
C HIS A 65 5.94 17.55 -8.90
N ALA A 66 7.03 17.30 -8.16
CA ALA A 66 8.10 16.40 -8.60
C ALA A 66 7.58 14.97 -8.82
N GLY A 67 6.64 14.52 -7.98
CA GLY A 67 6.05 13.18 -8.01
C GLY A 67 4.78 13.00 -8.82
N LYS A 68 4.21 14.08 -9.38
CA LYS A 68 2.86 14.09 -9.97
C LYS A 68 1.79 13.48 -9.04
N GLY A 69 1.91 13.73 -7.73
CA GLY A 69 0.99 13.23 -6.70
C GLY A 69 1.04 11.72 -6.41
N LYS A 70 1.98 10.96 -6.99
CA LYS A 70 2.10 9.51 -6.78
C LYS A 70 3.06 9.18 -5.64
N GLY A 71 2.80 8.09 -4.92
CA GLY A 71 3.73 7.55 -3.93
C GLY A 71 3.89 8.47 -2.70
N VAL A 72 2.81 9.11 -2.28
CA VAL A 72 2.74 9.96 -1.09
C VAL A 72 1.87 9.29 -0.03
N ILE A 73 2.27 9.39 1.23
CA ILE A 73 1.42 9.06 2.38
C ILE A 73 1.24 10.28 3.27
N ILE A 74 0.04 10.45 3.83
CA ILE A 74 -0.24 11.50 4.81
C ILE A 74 -0.28 10.88 6.20
N THR A 75 0.51 11.41 7.10
CA THR A 75 0.61 10.97 8.50
C THR A 75 0.40 12.16 9.43
N SER A 76 0.09 11.88 10.70
CA SER A 76 -0.14 12.95 11.67
C SER A 76 1.13 13.67 12.05
N GLY A 77 2.24 12.98 12.33
CA GLY A 77 3.42 13.61 12.95
C GLY A 77 3.09 14.29 14.29
N ALA A 78 1.98 13.88 14.91
CA ALA A 78 1.43 14.51 16.10
C ALA A 78 2.24 14.16 17.34
N TRP A 79 2.48 15.15 18.19
CA TRP A 79 3.06 14.97 19.52
C TRP A 79 1.98 15.00 20.60
N MET A 80 0.86 15.67 20.31
CA MET A 80 -0.26 15.85 21.23
C MET A 80 -1.54 15.25 20.65
N PRO A 81 -2.44 14.68 21.48
CA PRO A 81 -3.70 14.13 21.00
C PRO A 81 -4.59 15.14 20.25
N GLN A 82 -4.49 16.43 20.60
CA GLN A 82 -5.25 17.53 19.99
C GLN A 82 -4.89 17.79 18.51
N GLU A 83 -3.72 17.31 18.09
CA GLU A 83 -3.24 17.43 16.72
C GLU A 83 -3.78 16.32 15.82
N LEU A 84 -4.36 15.26 16.39
CA LEU A 84 -4.93 14.16 15.61
C LEU A 84 -6.19 14.62 14.86
N ARG A 85 -6.40 14.04 13.68
CA ARG A 85 -7.56 14.26 12.82
C ARG A 85 -8.14 12.92 12.39
N GLY A 86 -9.43 12.90 12.09
CA GLY A 86 -10.06 11.74 11.48
C GLY A 86 -9.41 11.42 10.13
N PRO A 87 -9.41 10.16 9.66
CA PRO A 87 -8.76 9.78 8.41
C PRO A 87 -9.23 10.58 7.19
N LYS A 88 -10.52 10.92 7.12
CA LYS A 88 -11.08 11.74 6.04
C LYS A 88 -10.67 13.20 6.14
N ASP A 89 -10.57 13.74 7.36
CA ASP A 89 -10.10 15.12 7.59
C ASP A 89 -8.63 15.25 7.23
N ALA A 90 -7.81 14.27 7.63
CA ALA A 90 -6.40 14.17 7.24
C ALA A 90 -6.26 14.04 5.71
N ALA A 91 -7.12 13.27 5.05
CA ALA A 91 -7.17 13.23 3.60
C ALA A 91 -7.47 14.61 3.03
N ASN A 92 -8.51 15.31 3.50
CA ASN A 92 -8.87 16.64 2.98
C ASN A 92 -7.72 17.67 3.04
N LEU A 93 -6.78 17.55 3.98
CA LEU A 93 -5.56 18.38 4.00
C LEU A 93 -4.65 18.15 2.77
N GLY A 94 -4.72 16.97 2.16
CA GLY A 94 -4.04 16.62 0.92
C GLY A 94 -4.29 17.58 -0.24
N PHE A 95 -5.48 18.20 -0.30
CA PHE A 95 -5.79 19.22 -1.30
C PHE A 95 -4.89 20.45 -1.18
N LEU A 96 -4.52 20.86 0.04
CA LEU A 96 -3.59 21.97 0.29
C LEU A 96 -2.18 21.65 -0.20
N PHE A 97 -1.81 20.37 -0.14
CA PHE A 97 -0.52 19.85 -0.60
C PHE A 97 -0.44 19.66 -2.13
N GLY A 98 -1.50 20.01 -2.87
CA GLY A 98 -1.54 19.90 -4.33
C GLY A 98 -1.86 18.50 -4.85
N LEU A 99 -2.47 17.65 -4.02
CA LEU A 99 -2.98 16.34 -4.45
C LEU A 99 -4.37 16.49 -5.08
N SER A 100 -4.69 15.61 -6.03
CA SER A 100 -6.03 15.46 -6.57
C SER A 100 -6.90 14.59 -5.65
N GLU A 101 -8.22 14.68 -5.80
CA GLU A 101 -9.19 13.94 -4.98
C GLU A 101 -8.88 12.43 -4.86
N CYS A 102 -8.60 11.77 -5.98
CA CYS A 102 -8.24 10.35 -5.98
C CYS A 102 -6.94 10.10 -5.21
N THR A 103 -5.88 10.88 -5.49
CA THR A 103 -4.57 10.70 -4.85
C THR A 103 -4.59 11.02 -3.37
N THR A 104 -5.45 11.95 -2.95
CA THR A 104 -5.64 12.36 -1.57
C THR A 104 -6.21 11.20 -0.72
N GLN A 105 -7.24 10.52 -1.21
CA GLN A 105 -7.78 9.34 -0.50
C GLN A 105 -6.76 8.20 -0.52
N GLU A 106 -6.10 7.97 -1.65
CA GLU A 106 -5.06 6.95 -1.75
C GLU A 106 -3.91 7.20 -0.77
N ALA A 107 -3.52 8.46 -0.53
CA ALA A 107 -2.42 8.79 0.38
C ALA A 107 -2.68 8.38 1.84
N VAL A 108 -3.93 8.31 2.28
CA VAL A 108 -4.28 7.89 3.65
C VAL A 108 -4.61 6.40 3.71
N PHE A 109 -5.32 5.86 2.72
CA PHE A 109 -5.82 4.49 2.75
C PHE A 109 -4.98 3.51 1.92
N GLY A 110 -4.89 3.73 0.61
CA GLY A 110 -4.32 2.78 -0.34
C GLY A 110 -2.79 2.66 -0.23
N ASN A 111 -2.10 3.79 -0.24
CA ASN A 111 -0.64 3.87 -0.22
C ASN A 111 -0.09 3.34 1.11
N CYS A 112 -0.75 3.62 2.23
CA CYS A 112 -0.40 3.06 3.55
C CYS A 112 -0.42 1.52 3.53
N LYS A 113 -1.43 0.91 2.89
CA LYS A 113 -1.47 -0.55 2.69
C LYS A 113 -0.32 -1.03 1.79
N GLY A 114 0.02 -0.26 0.76
CA GLY A 114 1.18 -0.52 -0.11
C GLY A 114 2.50 -0.55 0.65
N VAL A 115 2.72 0.42 1.53
CA VAL A 115 3.91 0.48 2.41
C VAL A 115 4.01 -0.77 3.28
N ILE A 116 2.92 -1.18 3.94
CA ILE A 116 2.92 -2.37 4.81
C ILE A 116 3.29 -3.61 4.01
N LYS A 117 2.68 -3.81 2.83
CA LYS A 117 3.00 -4.92 1.94
C LYS A 117 4.46 -4.90 1.51
N HIS A 118 4.98 -3.73 1.15
CA HIS A 118 6.38 -3.57 0.74
C HIS A 118 7.34 -3.94 1.88
N ALA A 119 7.06 -3.47 3.10
CA ALA A 119 7.83 -3.81 4.30
C ALA A 119 7.78 -5.32 4.62
N GLU A 120 6.63 -5.96 4.47
CA GLU A 120 6.49 -7.40 4.63
C GLU A 120 7.30 -8.18 3.59
N THR A 121 7.24 -7.79 2.32
CA THR A 121 8.00 -8.44 1.24
C THR A 121 9.51 -8.28 1.42
N ARG A 122 9.97 -7.17 2.00
CA ARG A 122 11.39 -6.95 2.32
C ARG A 122 11.88 -7.87 3.43
N ARG A 123 11.05 -8.13 4.45
CA ARG A 123 11.41 -8.96 5.61
C ARG A 123 11.41 -10.46 5.30
N LYS A 124 10.65 -10.89 4.31
CA LYS A 124 10.57 -12.29 3.91
C LYS A 124 11.73 -12.64 2.99
N VAL A 125 12.42 -13.73 3.31
CA VAL A 125 13.57 -14.24 2.52
C VAL A 125 13.09 -14.87 1.21
N ASP A 126 11.87 -15.41 1.22
CA ASP A 126 11.25 -16.03 0.07
C ASP A 126 10.66 -14.96 -0.85
N ARG A 127 11.28 -14.73 -2.01
CA ARG A 127 10.81 -13.80 -3.05
C ARG A 127 9.62 -14.37 -3.82
N ALA A 128 8.63 -14.91 -3.11
CA ALA A 128 7.46 -15.54 -3.68
C ALA A 128 6.35 -14.50 -3.98
N ILE A 129 5.64 -14.71 -5.08
CA ILE A 129 4.53 -13.84 -5.54
C ILE A 129 3.28 -14.03 -4.66
N ILE A 130 3.16 -15.18 -3.99
CA ILE A 130 2.04 -15.53 -3.12
C ILE A 130 2.59 -16.15 -1.84
N PHE A 131 2.15 -15.62 -0.69
CA PHE A 131 2.44 -16.19 0.62
C PHE A 131 1.15 -16.78 1.19
N SER A 132 1.10 -18.09 1.38
CA SER A 132 0.07 -18.76 2.18
C SER A 132 0.76 -19.44 3.35
N LYS A 133 0.33 -19.11 4.57
CA LYS A 133 0.68 -19.89 5.76
C LYS A 133 -0.50 -20.75 6.12
N THR A 134 -0.24 -21.97 6.55
CA THR A 134 -1.26 -22.82 7.14
C THR A 134 -1.66 -22.24 8.50
N GLU A 135 -2.89 -22.46 8.93
CA GLU A 135 -3.37 -21.98 10.25
C GLU A 135 -2.50 -22.51 11.41
N ALA A 136 -1.90 -23.69 11.22
CA ALA A 136 -1.00 -24.32 12.17
C ALA A 136 0.32 -23.54 12.39
N GLU A 137 0.74 -22.73 11.42
CA GLU A 137 1.99 -21.95 11.46
C GLU A 137 1.80 -20.50 11.95
N LEU A 138 0.57 -20.13 12.34
CA LEU A 138 0.28 -18.79 12.84
C LEU A 138 0.80 -18.62 14.27
N PRO A 139 1.48 -17.50 14.58
CA PRO A 139 1.77 -17.12 15.96
C PRO A 139 0.49 -17.08 16.79
N GLU A 140 0.57 -17.46 18.06
CA GLU A 140 -0.61 -17.56 18.93
C GLU A 140 -1.37 -16.24 19.07
N LYS A 141 -0.63 -15.13 19.06
CA LYS A 141 -1.16 -13.76 19.04
C LYS A 141 -1.97 -13.39 17.79
N ASP A 142 -1.82 -14.13 16.70
CA ASP A 142 -2.41 -13.82 15.39
C ASP A 142 -3.57 -14.80 15.05
N LYS A 143 -3.84 -15.80 15.90
CA LYS A 143 -4.93 -16.78 15.70
C LYS A 143 -6.31 -16.12 15.63
N TRP A 144 -6.52 -14.97 16.29
CA TRP A 144 -7.78 -14.23 16.24
C TRP A 144 -8.14 -13.72 14.83
N LEU A 145 -7.14 -13.56 13.94
CA LEU A 145 -7.36 -13.10 12.57
C LEU A 145 -8.18 -14.11 11.77
N VAL A 146 -8.05 -15.41 12.07
CA VAL A 146 -8.80 -16.48 11.39
C VAL A 146 -10.30 -16.32 11.67
N ASP A 147 -10.66 -16.05 12.91
CA ASP A 147 -12.05 -15.84 13.32
C ASP A 147 -12.63 -14.54 12.74
N ALA A 148 -11.86 -13.45 12.79
CA ALA A 148 -12.26 -12.15 12.24
C ALA A 148 -12.39 -12.13 10.70
N CYS A 149 -11.66 -13.00 10.00
CA CYS A 149 -11.65 -13.08 8.54
C CYS A 149 -12.65 -14.10 7.97
N LYS A 150 -13.44 -14.80 8.80
CA LYS A 150 -14.54 -15.65 8.34
C LYS A 150 -15.59 -14.78 7.65
N ALA A 151 -15.65 -14.88 6.31
CA ALA A 151 -16.70 -14.22 5.55
C ALA A 151 -18.07 -14.82 5.91
N PRO A 152 -19.13 -14.02 6.08
CA PRO A 152 -20.46 -14.55 6.35
C PRO A 152 -20.92 -15.38 5.15
N GLY A 153 -21.02 -16.70 5.35
CA GLY A 153 -21.53 -17.65 4.35
C GLY A 153 -20.55 -18.72 3.84
N VAL A 154 -19.34 -18.83 4.38
CA VAL A 154 -18.44 -19.96 4.05
C VAL A 154 -18.48 -20.97 5.19
N GLU A 155 -19.38 -21.95 5.11
CA GLU A 155 -19.35 -23.12 5.98
C GLU A 155 -18.02 -23.88 5.79
N GLU A 156 -17.45 -24.34 6.90
CA GLU A 156 -16.22 -25.12 6.94
C GLU A 156 -16.37 -26.39 6.10
N VAL A 157 -15.67 -26.47 4.96
CA VAL A 157 -15.51 -27.74 4.26
C VAL A 157 -14.54 -28.57 5.09
N ALA A 158 -15.10 -29.41 5.97
CA ALA A 158 -14.36 -30.41 6.73
C ALA A 158 -13.52 -31.26 5.77
N SER A 159 -12.19 -31.13 5.84
CA SER A 159 -11.27 -32.02 5.14
C SER A 159 -11.32 -33.39 5.81
N LYS A 160 -11.91 -34.38 5.13
CA LYS A 160 -11.80 -35.78 5.55
C LYS A 160 -10.37 -36.27 5.31
N PRO A 161 -9.76 -37.03 6.24
CA PRO A 161 -8.45 -37.63 6.02
C PRO A 161 -8.56 -38.74 4.96
N ALA A 162 -7.64 -38.70 4.00
CA ALA A 162 -7.54 -39.73 2.96
C ALA A 162 -6.93 -41.01 3.54
N GLY A 163 -7.63 -42.13 3.38
CA GLY A 163 -7.16 -43.47 3.77
C GLY A 163 -7.80 -44.58 2.94
N SER A 164 -7.01 -45.12 2.02
CA SER A 164 -7.02 -46.46 1.39
C SER A 164 -8.28 -47.03 0.72
N GLY A 165 -8.17 -47.33 -0.58
CA GLY A 165 -9.07 -48.22 -1.29
C GLY A 165 -8.86 -48.21 -2.80
N ASP A 166 -7.98 -49.09 -3.29
CA ASP A 166 -7.73 -49.39 -4.70
C ASP A 166 -9.00 -49.90 -5.41
N SER A 167 -9.30 -49.39 -6.61
CA SER A 167 -10.16 -50.03 -7.64
C SER A 167 -10.11 -49.25 -8.96
N GLN A 168 -9.57 -49.90 -9.98
CA GLN A 168 -9.50 -49.52 -11.39
C GLN A 168 -10.86 -49.10 -11.99
N LYS A 169 -10.86 -48.11 -12.91
CA LYS A 169 -11.47 -48.22 -14.26
C LYS A 169 -11.30 -46.96 -15.13
N GLY A 170 -10.68 -47.14 -16.29
CA GLY A 170 -11.17 -46.67 -17.60
C GLY A 170 -10.87 -45.23 -18.03
N GLU A 171 -9.87 -45.08 -18.91
CA GLU A 171 -9.66 -43.89 -19.74
C GLU A 171 -10.83 -43.67 -20.72
N GLY A 172 -11.26 -42.40 -20.85
CA GLY A 172 -12.18 -41.93 -21.90
C GLY A 172 -11.76 -40.53 -22.38
N PRO A 173 -11.90 -40.22 -23.69
CA PRO A 173 -11.17 -39.10 -24.32
C PRO A 173 -11.78 -37.71 -24.03
N PRO A 174 -10.99 -36.62 -24.17
CA PRO A 174 -11.36 -35.29 -23.69
C PRO A 174 -12.40 -34.57 -24.58
N PRO A 175 -13.23 -33.67 -24.01
CA PRO A 175 -14.30 -33.01 -24.73
C PRO A 175 -13.80 -31.89 -25.68
N LYS A 176 -14.42 -31.82 -26.87
CA LYS A 176 -14.11 -30.89 -27.97
C LYS A 176 -14.54 -29.44 -27.66
N LYS A 177 -13.64 -28.47 -27.88
CA LYS A 177 -13.91 -27.02 -27.78
C LYS A 177 -14.88 -26.55 -28.88
N LYS A 178 -15.97 -25.86 -28.49
CA LYS A 178 -16.97 -25.27 -29.41
C LYS A 178 -16.44 -23.92 -29.94
N LYS A 179 -16.23 -23.82 -31.25
CA LYS A 179 -15.76 -22.62 -31.96
C LYS A 179 -16.90 -21.59 -32.04
N ARG A 180 -16.68 -20.37 -31.52
CA ARG A 180 -17.61 -19.24 -31.59
C ARG A 180 -17.52 -18.63 -33.00
N ARG A 181 -18.65 -18.55 -33.73
CA ARG A 181 -18.73 -17.92 -35.06
C ARG A 181 -18.76 -16.39 -34.88
N GLU A 182 -17.88 -15.69 -35.57
CA GLU A 182 -17.96 -14.25 -35.81
C GLU A 182 -18.99 -13.98 -36.92
N THR A 183 -19.93 -13.08 -36.66
CA THR A 183 -20.82 -12.49 -37.67
C THR A 183 -20.22 -11.15 -38.10
N VAL A 184 -19.90 -11.04 -39.39
CA VAL A 184 -19.55 -9.81 -40.10
C VAL A 184 -20.86 -9.29 -40.71
N GLU A 185 -21.30 -8.09 -40.32
CA GLU A 185 -22.37 -7.37 -41.02
C GLU A 185 -21.77 -6.46 -42.09
N HIS A 186 -22.49 -6.35 -43.21
CA HIS A 186 -22.22 -5.52 -44.38
C HIS A 186 -22.73 -4.09 -44.18
#